data_AF-A0A485CRD8-F1
#
_entry.id   AF-A0A485CRD8-F1
#
_cell.length_a   1.000
_cell.length_b   1.000
_cell.length_c   1.000
_cell.angle_alpha   90.00
_cell.angle_beta   90.00
_cell.angle_gamma   90.00
#
_symmetry.space_group_name_H-M   'P 1'
#
loop_
_entity.id
_entity.type
_entity.pdbx_description
1 polymer ?
#
loop_
_entity_poly.entity_id
_entity_poly.type
_entity_poly.pdbx_seq_one_letter_code
_entity_poly.pdbx_strand_id
1 'polypeptide(L)'
;MKTIIKKKKKIPTYYKLINENTNEVLRTLTGFQPDDEDHSKFYSVANKLIKSYGNGDLDSTFSSPDIKLDDYTINGLKQVIETAYLNLKVPPLILESNPTTGYIQQNKVFEFLTSEIDLNDWSLPYPWSDEFYDRILKIAFKLIELGVFIPSGNYTADYICYIAKKMGSK
;
A
#
# COMPACT_ATOMS: atom_id res chain seq x y z
N MET A 1 -46.55 -4.30 -20.74
CA MET A 1 -45.12 -4.04 -21.03
C MET A 1 -44.39 -3.83 -19.71
N LYS A 2 -43.50 -4.76 -19.30
CA LYS A 2 -42.65 -4.57 -18.13
C LYS A 2 -41.37 -3.87 -18.56
N THR A 3 -41.18 -2.64 -18.10
CA THR A 3 -39.96 -1.86 -18.32
C THR A 3 -38.80 -2.53 -17.59
N ILE A 4 -37.85 -3.10 -18.34
CA ILE A 4 -36.61 -3.64 -17.78
C ILE A 4 -35.74 -2.44 -17.40
N ILE A 5 -35.74 -2.09 -16.12
CA ILE A 5 -34.73 -1.18 -15.54
C ILE A 5 -33.39 -1.93 -15.65
N LYS A 6 -32.57 -1.59 -16.65
CA LYS A 6 -31.17 -2.04 -16.74
C LYS A 6 -30.46 -1.57 -15.46
N LYS A 7 -30.33 -2.44 -14.46
CA LYS A 7 -29.43 -2.24 -13.33
C LYS A 7 -28.03 -2.00 -13.91
N LYS A 8 -27.54 -0.76 -13.84
CA LYS A 8 -26.10 -0.48 -14.07
C LYS A 8 -25.35 -1.41 -13.11
N LYS A 9 -24.72 -2.47 -13.65
CA LYS A 9 -23.84 -3.33 -12.86
C LYS A 9 -22.77 -2.42 -12.25
N LYS A 10 -22.79 -2.29 -10.92
CA LYS A 10 -21.81 -1.50 -10.17
C LYS A 10 -20.47 -2.19 -10.39
N ILE A 11 -19.62 -1.62 -11.24
CA ILE A 11 -18.26 -2.12 -11.47
C ILE A 11 -17.58 -2.17 -10.09
N PRO A 12 -17.01 -3.32 -9.66
CA PRO A 12 -16.24 -3.39 -8.43
C PRO A 12 -15.14 -2.32 -8.44
N THR A 13 -14.95 -1.62 -7.32
CA THR A 13 -13.98 -0.52 -7.19
C THR A 13 -12.59 -0.89 -7.73
N TYR A 14 -12.20 -2.16 -7.58
CA TYR A 14 -10.97 -2.73 -8.14
C TYR A 14 -10.85 -2.61 -9.67
N TYR A 15 -11.80 -3.15 -10.43
CA TYR A 15 -11.77 -3.06 -11.91
C TYR A 15 -11.96 -1.63 -12.39
N LYS A 16 -12.74 -0.83 -11.65
CA LYS A 16 -12.89 0.60 -11.94
C LYS A 16 -11.53 1.31 -11.88
N LEU A 17 -10.75 1.10 -10.82
CA LEU A 17 -9.43 1.71 -10.66
C LEU A 17 -8.44 1.22 -11.73
N ILE A 18 -8.45 -0.08 -12.08
CA ILE A 18 -7.59 -0.60 -13.16
C ILE A 18 -7.90 0.07 -14.50
N ASN A 19 -9.19 0.27 -14.81
CA ASN A 19 -9.62 0.85 -16.09
C ASN A 19 -9.44 2.37 -16.16
N GLU A 20 -9.83 3.10 -15.11
CA GLU A 20 -9.88 4.57 -15.11
C GLU A 20 -8.56 5.22 -14.65
N ASN A 21 -7.73 4.49 -13.91
CA ASN A 21 -6.50 4.99 -13.31
C ASN A 21 -5.29 4.08 -13.57
N THR A 22 -5.23 3.46 -14.75
CA THR A 22 -4.17 2.50 -15.12
C THR A 22 -2.76 3.05 -14.91
N ASN A 23 -2.53 4.32 -15.27
CA ASN A 23 -1.22 4.95 -15.10
C ASN A 23 -0.81 5.06 -13.63
N GLU A 24 -1.75 5.36 -12.72
CA GLU A 24 -1.46 5.43 -11.28
C GLU A 24 -1.19 4.04 -10.70
N VAL A 25 -1.90 3.01 -11.18
CA VAL A 25 -1.62 1.61 -10.83
C VAL A 25 -0.21 1.21 -11.30
N LEU A 26 0.16 1.55 -12.54
CA LEU A 26 1.51 1.31 -13.08
C LEU A 26 2.59 2.03 -12.27
N ARG A 27 2.41 3.33 -12.02
CA ARG A 27 3.32 4.13 -11.19
C ARG A 27 3.52 3.47 -9.82
N THR A 28 2.43 3.07 -9.18
CA THR A 28 2.46 2.39 -7.88
C THR A 28 3.25 1.07 -7.92
N LEU A 29 3.03 0.22 -8.94
CA LEU A 29 3.77 -1.04 -9.11
C LEU A 29 5.27 -0.83 -9.34
N THR A 30 5.66 0.32 -9.91
CA THR A 30 7.07 0.71 -10.12
C THR A 30 7.68 1.47 -8.94
N GLY A 31 6.94 1.72 -7.85
CA GLY A 31 7.44 2.40 -6.67
C GLY A 31 7.30 3.91 -6.65
N PHE A 32 6.66 4.48 -7.67
CA PHE A 32 6.23 5.86 -7.58
C PHE A 32 5.04 5.96 -6.65
N GLN A 33 5.23 6.73 -5.59
CA GLN A 33 4.17 7.09 -4.68
C GLN A 33 3.19 8.05 -5.39
N PRO A 34 1.89 7.74 -5.45
CA PRO A 34 0.90 8.66 -6.01
C PRO A 34 0.94 10.00 -5.27
N ASP A 35 0.57 11.11 -5.90
CA ASP A 35 0.52 12.44 -5.25
C ASP A 35 -0.84 12.72 -4.57
N ASP A 36 -1.82 11.82 -4.74
CA ASP A 36 -3.22 11.93 -4.28
C ASP A 36 -3.39 11.46 -2.83
N GLU A 37 -3.97 12.26 -1.93
CA GLU A 37 -4.24 11.94 -0.51
C GLU A 37 -4.78 10.52 -0.25
N ASP A 38 -5.46 9.90 -1.24
CA ASP A 38 -5.94 8.53 -1.18
C ASP A 38 -5.05 7.52 -1.95
N HIS A 39 -3.73 7.57 -1.75
CA HIS A 39 -2.74 6.63 -2.30
C HIS A 39 -3.05 5.16 -1.94
N SER A 40 -3.72 4.96 -0.81
CA SER A 40 -4.00 3.65 -0.21
C SER A 40 -4.77 2.72 -1.14
N LYS A 41 -5.67 3.28 -1.96
CA LYS A 41 -6.47 2.52 -2.95
C LYS A 41 -5.60 1.93 -4.05
N PHE A 42 -4.56 2.66 -4.49
CA PHE A 42 -3.66 2.19 -5.54
C PHE A 42 -2.69 1.14 -5.02
N TYR A 43 -2.20 1.27 -3.78
CA TYR A 43 -1.46 0.19 -3.12
C TYR A 43 -2.29 -1.08 -3.01
N SER A 44 -3.57 -0.96 -2.63
CA SER A 44 -4.47 -2.11 -2.52
C SER A 44 -4.65 -2.83 -3.87
N VAL A 45 -4.80 -2.07 -4.96
CA VAL A 45 -4.91 -2.63 -6.32
C VAL A 45 -3.60 -3.29 -6.75
N ALA A 46 -2.47 -2.62 -6.58
CA ALA A 46 -1.14 -3.13 -6.95
C ALA A 46 -0.81 -4.41 -6.19
N ASN A 47 -0.98 -4.43 -4.87
CA ASN A 47 -0.76 -5.59 -4.02
C ASN A 47 -1.62 -6.79 -4.45
N LYS A 48 -2.89 -6.53 -4.78
CA LYS A 48 -3.81 -7.57 -5.27
C LYS A 48 -3.38 -8.12 -6.63
N LEU A 49 -2.93 -7.28 -7.56
CA LEU A 49 -2.42 -7.70 -8.86
C LEU A 49 -1.17 -8.58 -8.73
N ILE A 50 -0.22 -8.17 -7.89
CA ILE A 50 1.00 -8.94 -7.59
C ILE A 50 0.64 -10.30 -6.99
N LYS A 51 -0.31 -10.34 -6.05
CA LYS A 51 -0.81 -11.60 -5.49
C LYS A 51 -1.46 -12.48 -6.56
N SER A 52 -2.34 -11.92 -7.38
CA SER A 52 -3.01 -12.66 -8.47
C SER A 52 -2.00 -13.29 -9.42
N TYR A 53 -0.86 -12.61 -9.70
CA TYR A 53 0.23 -13.20 -10.47
C TYR A 53 0.83 -14.42 -9.75
N GLY A 54 1.22 -14.27 -8.48
CA GLY A 54 1.79 -15.36 -7.69
C GLY A 54 0.88 -16.58 -7.53
N ASN A 55 -0.44 -16.38 -7.61
CA ASN A 55 -1.44 -17.44 -7.55
C ASN A 55 -1.76 -18.07 -8.92
N GLY A 56 -1.27 -17.51 -10.03
CA GLY A 56 -1.64 -17.95 -11.38
C GLY A 56 -3.01 -17.46 -11.86
N ASP A 57 -3.65 -16.52 -11.15
CA ASP A 57 -5.00 -16.01 -11.44
C ASP A 57 -5.01 -14.71 -12.26
N LEU A 58 -3.84 -14.17 -12.61
CA LEU A 58 -3.74 -12.85 -13.26
C LEU A 58 -4.42 -12.81 -14.63
N ASP A 59 -4.27 -13.86 -15.43
CA ASP A 59 -4.93 -13.95 -16.74
C ASP A 59 -6.46 -13.90 -16.60
N SER A 60 -7.00 -14.64 -15.63
CA SER A 60 -8.44 -14.62 -15.34
C SER A 60 -8.94 -13.24 -14.91
N THR A 61 -8.09 -12.48 -14.19
CA THR A 61 -8.38 -11.11 -13.77
C THR A 61 -8.52 -10.18 -14.97
N PHE A 62 -7.60 -10.28 -15.94
CA PHE A 62 -7.62 -9.45 -17.15
C PHE A 62 -8.64 -9.91 -18.20
N SER A 63 -9.02 -11.19 -18.22
CA SER A 63 -10.11 -11.70 -19.07
C SER A 63 -11.51 -11.38 -18.55
N SER A 64 -11.64 -10.71 -17.39
CA SER A 64 -12.93 -10.28 -16.85
C SER A 64 -13.67 -9.34 -17.82
N PRO A 65 -14.98 -9.50 -18.04
CA PRO A 65 -15.77 -8.59 -18.88
C PRO A 65 -15.86 -7.16 -18.33
N ASP A 66 -15.45 -6.96 -17.07
CA ASP A 66 -15.38 -5.64 -16.45
C ASP A 66 -14.07 -4.90 -16.78
N ILE A 67 -13.06 -5.57 -17.33
CA ILE A 67 -11.83 -4.95 -17.85
C ILE A 67 -12.09 -4.42 -19.25
N LYS A 68 -11.69 -3.17 -19.50
CA LYS A 68 -11.91 -2.45 -20.75
C LYS A 68 -10.61 -1.97 -21.41
N LEU A 69 -9.48 -2.43 -20.90
CA LEU A 69 -8.16 -2.11 -21.40
C LEU A 69 -7.88 -2.89 -22.69
N ASP A 70 -7.09 -2.31 -23.58
CA ASP A 70 -6.59 -2.98 -24.78
C ASP A 70 -5.44 -3.95 -24.43
N ASP A 71 -5.17 -4.88 -25.34
CA ASP A 71 -4.16 -5.93 -25.15
C ASP A 71 -2.75 -5.38 -24.94
N TYR A 72 -2.39 -4.24 -25.56
CA TYR A 72 -1.08 -3.63 -25.38
C TYR A 72 -0.93 -3.13 -23.93
N THR A 73 -1.94 -2.44 -23.41
CA THR A 73 -1.97 -1.98 -22.02
C THR A 73 -1.97 -3.15 -21.03
N ILE A 74 -2.74 -4.21 -21.30
CA ILE A 74 -2.77 -5.42 -20.46
C ILE A 74 -1.40 -6.09 -20.42
N ASN A 75 -0.73 -6.25 -21.57
CA ASN A 75 0.59 -6.86 -21.63
C ASN A 75 1.64 -6.01 -20.88
N GLY A 76 1.58 -4.68 -20.99
CA GLY A 76 2.42 -3.79 -20.19
C GLY A 76 2.21 -3.95 -18.69
N LEU A 77 0.95 -4.03 -18.24
CA LEU A 77 0.63 -4.30 -16.83
C LEU A 77 1.20 -5.65 -16.38
N LYS A 78 1.01 -6.72 -17.16
CA LYS A 78 1.52 -8.06 -16.81
C LYS A 78 3.03 -8.06 -16.58
N GLN A 79 3.80 -7.41 -17.47
CA GLN A 79 5.26 -7.32 -17.34
C GLN A 79 5.69 -6.60 -16.06
N VAL A 80 5.04 -5.49 -15.73
CA VAL A 80 5.34 -4.72 -14.53
C VAL A 80 4.94 -5.49 -13.26
N ILE A 81 3.81 -6.18 -13.29
CA ILE A 81 3.33 -7.02 -12.17
C ILE A 81 4.27 -8.19 -11.92
N GLU A 82 4.70 -8.88 -12.98
CA GLU A 82 5.69 -9.95 -12.91
C GLU A 82 7.00 -9.45 -12.28
N THR A 83 7.51 -8.31 -12.77
CA THR A 83 8.71 -7.68 -12.22
C THR A 83 8.55 -7.35 -10.72
N ALA A 84 7.40 -6.79 -10.33
CA ALA A 84 7.11 -6.48 -8.95
C ALA A 84 7.04 -7.74 -8.08
N TYR A 85 6.44 -8.82 -8.58
CA TYR A 85 6.38 -10.11 -7.89
C TYR A 85 7.77 -10.73 -7.68
N LEU A 86 8.61 -10.73 -8.72
CA LEU A 86 9.98 -11.26 -8.64
C LEU A 86 10.86 -10.46 -7.67
N ASN A 87 10.55 -9.18 -7.47
CA ASN A 87 11.25 -8.30 -6.52
C ASN A 87 10.67 -8.35 -5.10
N LEU A 88 9.63 -9.15 -4.83
CA LEU A 88 9.11 -9.29 -3.47
C LEU A 88 10.15 -9.88 -2.53
N LYS A 89 10.35 -9.22 -1.39
CA LYS A 89 11.15 -9.73 -0.27
C LYS A 89 10.27 -10.28 0.85
N VAL A 90 8.98 -9.96 0.82
CA VAL A 90 7.96 -10.46 1.74
C VAL A 90 7.07 -11.51 1.06
N PRO A 91 6.56 -12.50 1.80
CA PRO A 91 5.55 -13.43 1.27
C PRO A 91 4.30 -12.68 0.77
N PRO A 92 3.64 -13.13 -0.33
CA PRO A 92 2.44 -12.49 -0.87
C PRO A 92 1.28 -12.31 0.13
N LEU A 93 1.19 -13.17 1.16
CA LEU A 93 0.20 -13.03 2.25
C LEU A 93 0.36 -11.74 3.05
N ILE A 94 1.59 -11.22 3.20
CA ILE A 94 1.86 -9.98 3.93
C ILE A 94 1.28 -8.77 3.18
N LEU A 95 1.21 -8.83 1.85
CA LEU A 95 0.58 -7.80 1.02
C LEU A 95 -0.91 -7.64 1.33
N GLU A 96 -1.60 -8.74 1.67
CA GLU A 96 -3.02 -8.71 2.06
C GLU A 96 -3.25 -8.18 3.46
N SER A 97 -2.31 -8.47 4.35
CA SER A 97 -2.38 -8.02 5.73
C SER A 97 -2.15 -6.50 5.83
N ASN A 98 -1.45 -5.91 4.85
CA ASN A 98 -1.10 -4.50 4.80
C ASN A 98 -1.49 -3.85 3.46
N PRO A 99 -2.78 -3.83 3.09
CA PRO A 99 -3.23 -3.43 1.75
C PRO A 99 -3.04 -1.93 1.47
N THR A 100 -2.92 -1.12 2.52
CA THR A 100 -2.71 0.34 2.44
C THR A 100 -1.24 0.73 2.28
N THR A 101 -0.32 -0.24 2.28
CA THR A 101 1.12 -0.02 2.12
C THR A 101 1.60 -0.76 0.87
N GLY A 102 2.31 -0.08 -0.03
CA GLY A 102 2.84 -0.71 -1.24
C GLY A 102 3.92 -1.76 -0.96
N TYR A 103 4.04 -2.76 -1.83
CA TYR A 103 5.03 -3.84 -1.65
C TYR A 103 6.48 -3.33 -1.52
N ILE A 104 6.82 -2.20 -2.14
CA ILE A 104 8.16 -1.60 -2.02
C ILE A 104 8.40 -1.05 -0.61
N GLN A 105 7.44 -0.33 -0.05
CA GLN A 105 7.50 0.11 1.34
C GLN A 105 7.57 -1.09 2.29
N GLN A 106 6.79 -2.15 2.03
CA GLN A 106 6.85 -3.40 2.81
C GLN A 106 8.22 -4.08 2.70
N ASN A 107 8.82 -4.14 1.50
CA ASN A 107 10.18 -4.65 1.30
C ASN A 107 11.21 -3.83 2.09
N LYS A 108 11.13 -2.50 2.06
CA LYS A 108 12.02 -1.62 2.85
C LYS A 108 11.90 -1.88 4.35
N VAL A 109 10.67 -2.04 4.86
CA VAL A 109 10.45 -2.42 6.26
C VAL A 109 11.06 -3.78 6.56
N PHE A 110 10.86 -4.76 5.69
CA PHE A 110 11.43 -6.10 5.87
C PHE A 110 12.96 -6.06 5.90
N GLU A 111 13.60 -5.36 4.96
CA GLU A 111 15.05 -5.16 4.93
C GLU A 111 15.55 -4.50 6.21
N PHE A 112 14.85 -3.47 6.67
CA PHE A 112 15.18 -2.80 7.92
C PHE A 112 15.09 -3.75 9.13
N LEU A 113 13.99 -4.50 9.25
CA LEU A 113 13.79 -5.46 10.36
C LEU A 113 14.75 -6.65 10.33
N THR A 114 15.28 -6.99 9.16
CA THR A 114 16.24 -8.09 8.97
C THR A 114 17.69 -7.64 8.94
N SER A 115 17.94 -6.33 9.04
CA SER A 115 19.29 -5.78 9.22
C SER A 115 19.82 -6.04 10.63
N GLU A 116 21.12 -5.82 10.85
CA GLU A 116 21.80 -6.00 12.15
C GLU A 116 21.41 -4.91 13.18
N ILE A 117 20.11 -4.68 13.37
CA ILE A 117 19.55 -3.75 14.36
C ILE A 117 19.16 -4.49 15.64
N ASP A 118 19.26 -3.80 16.78
CA ASP A 118 18.65 -4.28 18.02
C ASP A 118 17.14 -4.01 17.99
N LEU A 119 16.31 -5.05 17.94
CA LEU A 119 14.85 -4.90 17.90
C LEU A 119 14.27 -4.30 19.21
N ASN A 120 14.99 -4.40 20.34
CA ASN A 120 14.53 -3.80 21.60
C ASN A 120 14.46 -2.27 21.48
N ASP A 121 15.37 -1.67 20.73
CA ASP A 121 15.43 -0.23 20.45
C ASP A 121 14.27 0.30 19.60
N TRP A 122 13.50 -0.61 19.01
CA TRP A 122 12.33 -0.35 18.15
C TRP A 122 11.04 -0.95 18.72
N SER A 123 11.11 -1.53 19.92
CA SER A 123 9.92 -1.98 20.65
C SER A 123 9.06 -0.79 21.07
N LEU A 124 7.76 -0.99 21.13
CA LEU A 124 6.86 0.06 21.61
C LEU A 124 7.13 0.31 23.11
N PRO A 125 7.47 1.55 23.49
CA PRO A 125 7.71 1.89 24.90
C PRO A 125 6.42 1.77 25.72
N TYR A 126 6.56 1.57 27.04
CA TYR A 126 5.43 1.69 27.95
C TYR A 126 4.84 3.11 27.86
N PRO A 127 3.53 3.30 27.66
CA PRO A 127 2.98 4.62 27.34
C PRO A 127 3.16 5.73 28.39
N TRP A 128 3.49 5.36 29.64
CA TRP A 128 3.74 6.30 30.73
C TRP A 128 5.23 6.38 31.11
N SER A 129 6.11 5.80 30.29
CA SER A 129 7.56 5.94 30.47
C SER A 129 8.04 7.30 29.98
N ASP A 130 9.09 7.82 30.61
CA ASP A 130 9.71 9.09 30.20
C ASP A 130 10.26 9.02 28.76
N GLU A 131 10.67 7.83 28.32
CA GLU A 131 11.19 7.54 26.97
C GLU A 131 10.10 7.41 25.89
N PHE A 132 8.82 7.42 26.26
CA PHE A 132 7.72 7.17 25.33
C PHE A 132 7.76 8.10 24.11
N TYR A 133 7.90 9.40 24.36
CA TYR A 133 7.90 10.41 23.31
C TYR A 133 9.06 10.23 22.35
N ASP A 134 10.28 10.10 22.87
CA ASP A 134 11.49 10.00 22.06
C ASP A 134 11.49 8.72 21.22
N ARG A 135 11.04 7.60 21.80
CA ARG A 135 10.99 6.32 21.07
C ARG A 135 9.86 6.29 20.03
N ILE A 136 8.68 6.86 20.32
CA ILE A 136 7.62 7.00 19.30
C ILE A 136 8.06 7.93 18.17
N LEU A 137 8.74 9.03 18.49
CA LEU A 137 9.23 9.96 17.49
C LEU A 137 10.31 9.32 16.60
N LYS A 138 11.24 8.57 17.19
CA LYS A 138 12.22 7.75 16.46
C LYS A 138 11.55 6.77 15.51
N ILE A 139 10.53 6.03 15.98
CA ILE A 139 9.77 5.08 15.15
C ILE A 139 9.04 5.83 14.02
N ALA A 140 8.38 6.93 14.32
CA ALA A 140 7.64 7.73 13.34
C ALA A 140 8.56 8.23 12.22
N PHE A 141 9.72 8.81 12.57
CA PHE A 141 10.70 9.24 11.57
C PHE A 141 11.21 8.09 10.71
N LYS A 142 11.44 6.91 11.30
CA LYS A 142 11.86 5.75 10.51
C LYS A 142 10.77 5.29 9.55
N LEU A 143 9.51 5.30 9.96
CA LEU A 143 8.39 4.95 9.08
C LEU A 143 8.21 5.96 7.94
N ILE A 144 8.53 7.25 8.17
CA ILE A 144 8.56 8.28 7.12
C ILE A 144 9.69 8.01 6.12
N GLU A 145 10.91 7.72 6.62
CA GLU A 145 12.06 7.37 5.78
C GLU A 145 11.76 6.16 4.88
N LEU A 146 11.06 5.16 5.42
CA LEU A 146 10.67 3.96 4.68
C LEU A 146 9.44 4.19 3.76
N GLY A 147 8.78 5.34 3.85
CA GLY A 147 7.61 5.71 3.06
C GLY A 147 6.29 5.05 3.50
N VAL A 148 6.27 4.46 4.70
CA VAL A 148 5.08 3.79 5.29
C VAL A 148 4.16 4.81 5.95
N PHE A 149 4.75 5.80 6.63
CA PHE A 149 4.01 6.87 7.27
C PHE A 149 4.19 8.17 6.50
N ILE A 150 3.09 8.74 6.04
CA ILE A 150 3.05 10.07 5.42
C ILE A 150 2.25 10.95 6.36
N PRO A 151 2.85 11.96 7.01
CA PRO A 151 2.11 12.90 7.82
C PRO A 151 1.07 13.62 6.96
N SER A 152 -0.19 13.64 7.42
CA SER A 152 -1.26 14.32 6.70
C SER A 152 -1.25 15.83 7.01
N GLY A 153 -1.39 16.66 5.96
CA GLY A 153 -1.44 18.12 6.06
C GLY A 153 -0.09 18.77 6.40
N ASN A 154 -0.13 19.93 7.06
CA ASN A 154 1.07 20.71 7.45
C ASN A 154 1.70 20.25 8.78
N TYR A 155 1.28 19.11 9.32
CA TYR A 155 1.73 18.65 10.62
C TYR A 155 2.99 17.80 10.49
N THR A 156 4.05 18.19 11.21
CA THR A 156 5.29 17.40 11.28
C THR A 156 5.09 16.18 12.18
N ALA A 157 5.93 15.17 12.02
CA ALA A 157 5.96 14.01 12.92
C ALA A 157 6.13 14.44 14.39
N ASP A 158 6.96 15.46 14.65
CA ASP A 158 7.15 16.06 15.97
C ASP A 158 5.84 16.56 16.56
N TYR A 159 5.05 17.31 15.76
CA TYR A 159 3.78 17.86 16.20
C TYR A 159 2.78 16.75 16.53
N ILE A 160 2.70 15.71 15.69
CA ILE A 160 1.81 14.56 15.91
C ILE A 160 2.20 13.80 17.19
N CYS A 161 3.49 13.51 17.37
CA CYS A 161 4.01 12.82 18.56
C CYS A 161 3.78 13.66 19.83
N TYR A 162 3.89 14.99 19.73
CA TYR A 162 3.69 15.90 20.85
C TYR A 162 2.24 15.88 21.34
N ILE A 163 1.29 15.90 20.39
CA ILE A 163 -0.13 15.77 20.72
C ILE A 163 -0.42 14.41 21.38
N ALA A 164 0.15 13.31 20.87
CA ALA A 164 -0.02 11.98 21.46
C ALA A 164 0.45 11.92 22.92
N LYS A 165 1.63 12.49 23.23
CA LYS A 165 2.13 12.62 24.62
C LYS A 165 1.15 13.39 25.51
N LYS A 166 0.65 14.53 25.02
CA LYS A 166 -0.26 15.40 25.78
C LYS A 166 -1.61 14.73 26.07
N MET A 167 -2.13 13.91 25.13
CA MET A 167 -3.39 13.18 25.32
C MET A 167 -3.26 11.95 26.21
N GLY A 168 -2.10 11.28 26.22
CA GLY A 168 -1.83 10.11 27.08
C GLY A 168 -1.50 10.45 28.54
N SER A 169 -1.24 11.73 28.85
CA SER A 169 -0.90 12.21 30.20
C SER A 169 -2.13 12.61 31.03
N LYS A 170 -3.30 12.01 30.78
CA LYS A 170 -4.53 12.24 31.58
C LYS A 170 -4.71 11.19 32.66
#